data_AF-A0AAD8U116-F1
#
_entry.id   AF-A0AAD8U116-F1
#
_cell.length_a   1.000
_cell.length_b   1.000
_cell.length_c   1.000
_cell.angle_alpha   90.00
_cell.angle_beta   90.00
_cell.angle_gamma   90.00
#
_symmetry.space_group_name_H-M   'P 1'
#
loop_
_entity.id
_entity.type
_entity.pdbx_description
1 polymer ?
#
loop_
_entity_poly.entity_id
_entity_poly.type
_entity_poly.pdbx_seq_one_letter_code
_entity_poly.pdbx_strand_id
1 'polypeptide(L)'
;MPPRKRKAPAPPRRPPSRLEYQARLDGAWYSVRLVLQGGSLRVMYEEFPEETDEWHDPGSADLASPRGVAALRARFRPVSRPLDDAGCADLRPGQRLCVFCDISDLERKYYDAVLDSVKRAPHDTVDGEERCACRFRVRWTEGPRRGGWAEVGIADVTCVQDSSPVHDPVLTEFLDSVTKSFGSGDATAASSQAAGVTSAPGGGEGRSAPV
;
A
#
# COMPACT_ATOMS: atom_id res chain seq x y z
N MET A 1 31.16 43.19 -25.22
CA MET A 1 30.17 42.09 -25.10
C MET A 1 30.27 41.50 -23.71
N PRO A 2 29.16 41.35 -22.94
CA PRO A 2 29.23 40.71 -21.63
C PRO A 2 29.35 39.18 -21.81
N PRO A 3 30.03 38.47 -20.89
CA PRO A 3 30.19 37.02 -20.98
C PRO A 3 28.85 36.32 -20.74
N ARG A 4 28.49 35.39 -21.64
CA ARG A 4 27.32 34.51 -21.50
C ARG A 4 27.52 33.62 -20.26
N LYS A 5 26.70 33.81 -19.23
CA LYS A 5 26.59 32.87 -18.11
C LYS A 5 26.20 31.49 -18.64
N ARG A 6 27.05 30.48 -18.43
CA ARG A 6 26.71 29.09 -18.72
C ARG A 6 25.58 28.67 -17.77
N LYS A 7 24.45 28.25 -18.34
CA LYS A 7 23.31 27.68 -17.59
C LYS A 7 23.81 26.39 -16.94
N ALA A 8 23.62 26.25 -15.62
CA ALA A 8 24.01 25.04 -14.91
C ALA A 8 23.30 23.81 -15.53
N PRO A 9 23.95 22.64 -15.55
CA PRO A 9 23.29 21.41 -16.00
C PRO A 9 22.03 21.18 -15.18
N ALA A 10 20.93 20.79 -15.83
CA ALA A 10 19.76 20.33 -15.10
C ALA A 10 20.18 19.18 -14.18
N PRO A 11 19.69 19.14 -12.92
CA PRO A 11 19.98 18.02 -12.03
C PRO A 11 19.58 16.70 -12.72
N PRO A 12 20.29 15.60 -12.46
CA PRO A 12 19.95 14.31 -13.04
C PRO A 12 18.48 14.01 -12.75
N ARG A 13 17.72 13.73 -13.82
CA ARG A 13 16.33 13.30 -13.70
C ARG A 13 16.31 12.05 -12.83
N ARG A 14 15.66 12.13 -11.67
CA ARG A 14 15.49 10.98 -10.77
C ARG A 14 14.78 9.87 -11.56
N PRO A 15 15.15 8.60 -11.35
CA PRO A 15 14.46 7.48 -11.99
C PRO A 15 12.97 7.51 -11.57
N PRO A 16 12.05 7.18 -12.50
CA PRO A 16 10.63 7.23 -12.22
C PRO A 16 10.25 6.20 -11.15
N SER A 17 9.29 6.54 -10.31
CA SER A 17 8.73 5.59 -9.35
C SER A 17 8.18 4.34 -10.03
N ARG A 18 8.37 3.21 -9.35
CA ARG A 18 7.75 1.91 -9.69
C ARG A 18 6.62 1.53 -8.70
N LEU A 19 6.55 2.36 -7.65
CA LEU A 19 5.73 2.45 -6.46
C LEU A 19 4.37 3.15 -6.55
N GLU A 20 3.22 2.49 -6.40
CA GLU A 20 1.97 3.19 -6.04
C GLU A 20 1.54 2.83 -4.62
N TYR A 21 1.07 3.84 -3.88
CA TYR A 21 0.53 3.67 -2.53
C TYR A 21 -0.85 4.31 -2.40
N GLN A 22 -1.77 3.57 -1.78
CA GLN A 22 -3.07 4.09 -1.39
C GLN A 22 -2.94 4.84 -0.06
N ALA A 23 -3.06 6.15 -0.09
CA ALA A 23 -2.91 7.02 1.08
C ALA A 23 -3.93 6.68 2.17
N ARG A 24 -3.56 6.87 3.45
CA ARG A 24 -4.51 6.67 4.56
C ARG A 24 -5.53 7.78 4.66
N LEU A 25 -5.11 9.01 4.37
CA LEU A 25 -5.89 10.22 4.63
C LEU A 25 -7.12 10.32 3.72
N ASP A 26 -6.95 10.09 2.41
CA ASP A 26 -8.01 10.29 1.42
C ASP A 26 -8.33 9.06 0.60
N GLY A 27 -7.55 7.98 0.72
CA GLY A 27 -7.75 6.72 0.00
C GLY A 27 -7.41 6.77 -1.49
N ALA A 28 -6.79 7.86 -1.97
CA ALA A 28 -6.32 7.99 -3.34
C ALA A 28 -4.97 7.29 -3.55
N TRP A 29 -4.67 6.93 -4.80
CA TRP A 29 -3.40 6.34 -5.19
C TRP A 29 -2.40 7.40 -5.64
N TYR A 30 -1.16 7.29 -5.14
CA TYR A 30 -0.06 8.19 -5.45
C TYR A 30 1.21 7.42 -5.79
N SER A 31 2.03 8.02 -6.66
CA SER A 31 3.39 7.52 -6.89
C SER A 31 4.26 7.78 -5.67
N VAL A 32 4.94 6.74 -5.17
CA VAL A 32 5.75 6.82 -3.94
C VAL A 32 7.12 6.18 -4.09
N ARG A 33 8.01 6.55 -3.16
CA ARG A 33 9.27 5.86 -2.86
C ARG A 33 9.28 5.43 -1.41
N LEU A 34 9.99 4.35 -1.12
CA LEU A 34 10.08 3.79 0.22
C LEU A 34 11.50 3.90 0.76
N VAL A 35 11.61 4.22 2.06
CA VAL A 35 12.87 4.16 2.80
C VAL A 35 12.60 3.59 4.19
N LEU A 36 13.51 2.76 4.68
CA LEU A 36 13.56 2.36 6.08
C LEU A 36 14.38 3.37 6.88
N GLN A 37 13.78 3.99 7.90
CA GLN A 37 14.44 4.96 8.76
C GLN A 37 14.11 4.65 10.22
N GLY A 38 15.13 4.34 11.02
CA GLY A 38 14.93 3.99 12.43
C GLY A 38 14.07 2.74 12.69
N GLY A 39 13.96 1.85 11.70
CA GLY A 39 13.09 0.67 11.75
C GLY A 39 11.65 0.92 11.29
N SER A 40 11.26 2.17 11.07
CA SER A 40 9.95 2.55 10.53
C SER A 40 10.01 2.66 9.01
N LEU A 41 8.90 2.31 8.36
CA LEU A 41 8.72 2.49 6.92
C LEU A 41 8.24 3.92 6.65
N ARG A 42 9.05 4.68 5.90
CA ARG A 42 8.67 5.99 5.38
C ARG A 42 8.19 5.86 3.94
N VAL A 43 6.97 6.33 3.70
CA VAL A 43 6.35 6.43 2.37
C VAL A 43 6.47 7.87 1.90
N MET A 44 7.32 8.08 0.90
CA MET A 44 7.59 9.41 0.34
C MET A 44 6.78 9.62 -0.93
N TYR A 45 5.94 10.64 -0.95
CA TYR A 45 5.15 10.98 -2.13
C TYR A 45 6.02 11.70 -3.18
N GLU A 46 5.96 11.30 -4.46
CA GLU A 46 6.85 11.88 -5.48
C GLU A 46 6.51 13.33 -5.83
N GLU A 47 5.25 13.72 -5.70
CA GLU A 47 4.72 15.02 -6.14
C GLU A 47 4.49 16.01 -4.98
N PHE A 48 4.75 15.56 -3.74
CA PHE A 48 4.46 16.32 -2.54
C PHE A 48 5.71 16.49 -1.67
N PRO A 49 5.74 17.52 -0.81
CA PRO A 49 6.91 17.78 0.00
C PRO A 49 6.98 16.80 1.20
N GLU A 50 8.15 16.65 1.78
CA GLU A 50 8.45 15.61 2.78
C GLU A 50 7.57 15.67 4.04
N GLU A 51 6.98 16.82 4.34
CA GLU A 51 6.06 17.02 5.46
C GLU A 51 4.74 16.26 5.28
N THR A 52 4.44 15.82 4.06
CA THR A 52 3.26 15.01 3.73
C THR A 52 3.53 13.51 3.80
N ASP A 53 4.79 13.09 4.00
CA ASP A 53 5.17 11.69 4.01
C ASP A 53 4.44 10.90 5.11
N GLU A 54 4.07 9.67 4.79
CA GLU A 54 3.43 8.77 5.73
C GLU A 54 4.46 7.83 6.38
N TRP A 55 4.30 7.64 7.69
CA TRP A 55 5.11 6.72 8.48
C TRP A 55 4.29 5.51 8.93
N HIS A 56 4.95 4.35 8.99
CA HIS A 56 4.45 3.12 9.59
C HIS A 56 5.48 2.59 10.59
N ASP A 57 5.11 2.60 11.87
CA ASP A 57 5.97 2.12 12.94
C ASP A 57 5.73 0.62 13.18
N PRO A 58 6.78 -0.21 13.33
CA PRO A 58 6.60 -1.66 13.43
C PRO A 58 5.79 -2.10 14.67
N GLY A 59 5.72 -1.26 15.72
CA GLY A 59 4.97 -1.55 16.95
C GLY A 59 3.55 -0.96 16.98
N SER A 60 3.06 -0.41 15.87
CA SER A 60 1.73 0.20 15.82
C SER A 60 0.61 -0.84 15.91
N ALA A 61 -0.56 -0.43 16.43
CA ALA A 61 -1.70 -1.33 16.63
C ALA A 61 -2.24 -1.95 15.33
N ASP A 62 -2.14 -1.22 14.21
CA ASP A 62 -2.52 -1.70 12.88
C ASP A 62 -1.56 -2.76 12.33
N LEU A 63 -0.37 -2.92 12.90
CA LEU A 63 0.61 -3.95 12.55
C LEU A 63 0.75 -5.04 13.61
N ALA A 64 -0.08 -5.03 14.65
CA ALA A 64 -0.07 -6.03 15.73
C ALA A 64 -0.61 -7.42 15.32
N SER A 65 -0.96 -7.64 14.05
CA SER A 65 -1.46 -8.94 13.58
C SER A 65 -1.06 -9.24 12.14
N PRO A 66 -1.05 -10.52 11.73
CA PRO A 66 -0.83 -10.90 10.33
C PRO A 66 -1.82 -10.24 9.35
N ARG A 67 -3.07 -10.04 9.79
CA ARG A 67 -4.09 -9.33 9.01
C ARG A 67 -3.73 -7.87 8.80
N GLY A 68 -3.15 -7.23 9.81
CA GLY A 68 -2.63 -5.87 9.76
C GLY A 68 -1.50 -5.71 8.75
N VAL A 69 -0.51 -6.59 8.83
CA VAL A 69 0.60 -6.68 7.86
C VAL A 69 0.09 -6.88 6.43
N ALA A 70 -0.89 -7.78 6.24
CA ALA A 70 -1.51 -8.01 4.94
C ALA A 70 -2.28 -6.78 4.43
N ALA A 71 -2.98 -6.06 5.32
CA ALA A 71 -3.70 -4.83 4.98
C ALA A 71 -2.74 -3.71 4.57
N LEU A 72 -1.59 -3.56 5.25
CA LEU A 72 -0.55 -2.62 4.84
C LEU A 72 0.01 -3.00 3.47
N ARG A 73 0.35 -4.27 3.25
CA ARG A 73 0.86 -4.74 1.96
C ARG A 73 -0.10 -4.45 0.81
N ALA A 74 -1.40 -4.60 1.03
CA ALA A 74 -2.45 -4.36 0.04
C ALA A 74 -2.58 -2.88 -0.36
N ARG A 75 -2.02 -1.95 0.41
CA ARG A 75 -1.95 -0.53 0.05
C ARG A 75 -0.86 -0.22 -0.96
N PHE A 76 -0.02 -1.18 -1.33
CA PHE A 76 1.01 -1.00 -2.34
C PHE A 76 0.69 -1.78 -3.60
N ARG A 77 0.98 -1.20 -4.76
CA ARG A 77 0.90 -1.88 -6.06
C ARG A 77 1.93 -1.32 -7.04
N PRO A 78 2.27 -2.03 -8.13
CA PRO A 78 3.02 -1.44 -9.22
C PRO A 78 2.27 -0.26 -9.84
N VAL A 79 2.99 0.74 -10.32
CA VAL A 79 2.40 1.91 -10.99
C VAL A 79 1.41 1.48 -12.08
N SER A 80 0.20 2.02 -12.01
CA SER A 80 -0.88 1.78 -12.96
C SER A 80 -0.52 2.37 -14.31
N ARG A 81 -0.87 1.67 -15.39
CA ARG A 81 -0.53 2.14 -16.75
C ARG A 81 -1.67 2.96 -17.29
N PRO A 82 -1.43 4.18 -17.81
CA PRO A 82 -2.42 4.87 -18.62
C PRO A 82 -2.94 3.94 -19.72
N LEU A 83 -4.25 3.92 -19.91
CA LEU A 83 -4.85 3.18 -21.01
C LEU A 83 -4.50 3.88 -22.32
N ASP A 84 -3.84 3.17 -23.23
CA ASP A 84 -3.58 3.67 -24.58
C ASP A 84 -4.81 3.46 -25.48
N ASP A 85 -4.89 4.26 -26.55
CA ASP A 85 -6.07 4.32 -27.43
C ASP A 85 -6.46 2.95 -27.99
N ALA A 86 -5.46 2.16 -28.40
CA ALA A 86 -5.65 0.80 -28.90
C ALA A 86 -6.08 -0.19 -27.79
N GLY A 87 -5.50 -0.08 -26.59
CA GLY A 87 -5.73 -1.00 -25.48
C GLY A 87 -7.12 -0.92 -24.89
N CYS A 88 -7.91 0.11 -25.22
CA CYS A 88 -9.32 0.14 -24.80
C CYS A 88 -10.09 -1.09 -25.31
N ALA A 89 -9.70 -1.69 -26.46
CA ALA A 89 -10.31 -2.89 -27.03
C ALA A 89 -10.19 -4.11 -26.11
N ASP A 90 -9.14 -4.16 -25.29
CA ASP A 90 -8.81 -5.29 -24.42
C ASP A 90 -9.53 -5.26 -23.07
N LEU A 91 -10.13 -4.13 -22.71
CA LEU A 91 -10.88 -4.01 -21.47
C LEU A 91 -12.09 -4.95 -21.41
N ARG A 92 -12.32 -5.57 -20.24
CA ARG A 92 -13.45 -6.48 -19.97
C ARG A 92 -14.24 -6.06 -18.74
N PRO A 93 -15.58 -6.21 -18.74
CA PRO A 93 -16.38 -6.05 -17.52
C PRO A 93 -15.80 -6.85 -16.36
N GLY A 94 -15.80 -6.27 -15.16
CA GLY A 94 -15.17 -6.83 -13.96
C GLY A 94 -13.71 -6.43 -13.76
N GLN A 95 -13.02 -5.88 -14.77
CA GLN A 95 -11.63 -5.47 -14.64
C GLN A 95 -11.47 -4.31 -13.66
N ARG A 96 -10.44 -4.39 -12.80
CA ARG A 96 -10.06 -3.31 -11.88
C ARG A 96 -9.33 -2.22 -12.65
N LEU A 97 -9.79 -1.00 -12.48
CA LEU A 97 -9.22 0.22 -13.05
C LEU A 97 -8.89 1.19 -11.91
N CYS A 98 -7.94 2.07 -12.16
CA CYS A 98 -7.73 3.23 -11.32
C CYS A 98 -8.08 4.48 -12.12
N VAL A 99 -9.08 5.21 -11.63
CA VAL A 99 -9.82 6.21 -12.39
C VAL A 99 -9.70 7.57 -11.74
N PHE A 100 -9.43 8.59 -12.54
CA PHE A 100 -9.45 9.98 -12.09
C PHE A 100 -10.85 10.33 -11.59
N CYS A 101 -10.93 10.87 -10.38
CA CYS A 101 -12.16 11.32 -9.78
C CYS A 101 -12.14 12.84 -9.64
N ASP A 102 -13.01 13.48 -10.43
CA ASP A 102 -13.21 14.92 -10.40
C ASP A 102 -14.00 15.33 -9.14
N ILE A 103 -13.27 15.59 -8.05
CA ILE A 103 -13.82 15.99 -6.75
C ILE A 103 -13.44 17.44 -6.42
N SER A 104 -12.30 17.91 -6.92
CA SER A 104 -11.85 19.30 -6.80
C SER A 104 -11.03 19.72 -8.01
N ASP A 105 -11.13 21.00 -8.36
CA ASP A 105 -10.35 21.60 -9.46
C ASP A 105 -8.85 21.76 -9.12
N LEU A 106 -8.47 21.50 -7.86
CA LEU A 106 -7.12 21.77 -7.35
C LEU A 106 -6.22 20.55 -7.39
N GLU A 107 -6.77 19.34 -7.22
CA GLU A 107 -5.97 18.12 -7.06
C GLU A 107 -6.52 16.99 -7.92
N ARG A 108 -5.63 16.39 -8.71
CA ARG A 108 -5.96 15.22 -9.52
C ARG A 108 -5.86 13.96 -8.66
N LYS A 109 -7.00 13.35 -8.30
CA LYS A 109 -7.05 12.14 -7.45
C LYS A 109 -7.54 10.92 -8.20
N TYR A 110 -6.89 9.79 -7.95
CA TYR A 110 -7.20 8.52 -8.60
C TYR A 110 -7.66 7.48 -7.57
N TYR A 111 -8.75 6.78 -7.89
CA TYR A 111 -9.36 5.79 -7.01
C TYR A 111 -9.68 4.50 -7.75
N ASP A 112 -9.76 3.40 -7.01
CA ASP A 112 -10.14 2.12 -7.60
C ASP A 112 -11.62 2.09 -7.98
N ALA A 113 -11.86 1.57 -9.18
CA ALA A 113 -13.18 1.29 -9.71
C ALA A 113 -13.16 -0.04 -10.48
N VAL A 114 -14.34 -0.61 -10.69
CA VAL A 114 -14.52 -1.80 -11.52
C VAL A 114 -15.25 -1.41 -12.79
N LEU A 115 -14.73 -1.87 -13.93
CA LEU A 115 -15.38 -1.68 -15.21
C LEU A 115 -16.68 -2.48 -15.28
N ASP A 116 -17.75 -1.85 -15.72
CA ASP A 116 -19.04 -2.51 -15.96
C ASP A 116 -19.31 -2.71 -17.43
N SER A 117 -19.13 -1.67 -18.23
CA SER A 117 -19.38 -1.73 -19.67
C SER A 117 -18.58 -0.67 -20.43
N VAL A 118 -18.33 -0.94 -21.72
CA VAL A 118 -17.66 -0.02 -22.63
C VAL A 118 -18.63 0.38 -23.74
N LYS A 119 -18.92 1.68 -23.85
CA LYS A 119 -19.59 2.26 -25.01
C LYS A 119 -18.53 2.55 -26.07
N ARG A 120 -18.46 1.68 -27.07
CA ARG A 120 -17.51 1.78 -28.18
C ARG A 120 -17.90 2.93 -29.09
N ALA A 121 -16.91 3.71 -29.50
CA ALA A 121 -17.03 4.76 -30.51
C ALA A 121 -15.99 4.50 -31.61
N PRO A 122 -16.19 5.00 -32.84
CA PRO A 122 -15.13 5.02 -33.85
C PRO A 122 -13.89 5.70 -33.30
N HIS A 123 -12.72 5.14 -33.59
CA HIS A 123 -11.45 5.77 -33.30
C HIS A 123 -11.05 6.62 -34.50
N ASP A 124 -10.55 7.82 -34.23
CA ASP A 124 -10.03 8.71 -35.25
C ASP A 124 -8.50 8.62 -35.28
N THR A 125 -7.91 8.93 -36.42
CA THR A 125 -6.45 9.13 -36.51
C THR A 125 -6.19 10.60 -36.77
N VAL A 126 -5.47 11.25 -35.86
CA VAL A 126 -5.10 12.66 -35.98
C VAL A 126 -3.59 12.76 -35.89
N ASP A 127 -2.97 13.37 -36.90
CA ASP A 127 -1.51 13.50 -37.02
C ASP A 127 -0.74 12.16 -36.97
N GLY A 128 -1.40 11.06 -37.37
CA GLY A 128 -0.84 9.72 -37.34
C GLY A 128 -0.98 8.99 -36.00
N GLU A 129 -1.60 9.62 -35.00
CA GLU A 129 -1.89 9.01 -33.70
C GLU A 129 -3.39 8.66 -33.61
N GLU A 130 -3.69 7.45 -33.12
CA GLU A 130 -5.06 7.01 -32.84
C GLU A 130 -5.63 7.79 -31.65
N ARG A 131 -6.91 8.16 -31.71
CA ARG A 131 -7.62 8.85 -30.63
C ARG A 131 -8.89 8.11 -30.31
N CYS A 132 -8.96 7.59 -29.09
CA CYS A 132 -10.11 6.86 -28.59
C CYS A 132 -11.19 7.82 -28.07
N ALA A 133 -12.40 7.67 -28.62
CA ALA A 133 -13.60 8.37 -28.15
C ALA A 133 -14.53 7.45 -27.32
N CYS A 134 -14.10 6.23 -26.98
CA CYS A 134 -14.89 5.30 -26.18
C CYS A 134 -15.20 5.86 -24.79
N ARG A 135 -16.33 5.44 -24.23
CA ARG A 135 -16.72 5.78 -22.85
C ARG A 135 -16.82 4.53 -22.00
N PHE A 136 -16.30 4.63 -20.78
CA PHE A 136 -16.20 3.51 -19.84
C PHE A 136 -17.14 3.75 -18.68
N ARG A 137 -18.13 2.88 -18.51
CA ARG A 137 -18.99 2.89 -17.34
C ARG A 137 -18.32 2.11 -16.23
N VAL A 138 -18.08 2.78 -15.10
CA VAL A 138 -17.37 2.21 -13.95
C VAL A 138 -18.21 2.33 -12.68
N ARG A 139 -17.98 1.41 -11.74
CA ARG A 139 -18.50 1.50 -10.37
C ARG A 139 -17.33 1.69 -9.41
N TRP A 140 -17.35 2.78 -8.66
CA TRP A 140 -16.31 3.09 -7.67
C TRP A 140 -16.29 2.02 -6.57
N THR A 141 -15.13 1.43 -6.30
CA THR A 141 -14.95 0.50 -5.18
C THR A 141 -14.38 1.20 -3.96
N GLU A 142 -13.64 2.29 -4.18
CA GLU A 142 -12.99 3.10 -3.14
C GLU A 142 -13.23 4.59 -3.38
N GLY A 143 -12.78 5.42 -2.43
CA GLY A 143 -12.87 6.87 -2.51
C GLY A 143 -14.24 7.45 -2.18
N PRO A 144 -14.41 8.78 -2.31
CA PRO A 144 -15.61 9.49 -1.84
C PRO A 144 -16.86 9.16 -2.67
N ARG A 145 -16.72 8.57 -3.85
CA ARG A 145 -17.84 8.15 -4.70
C ARG A 145 -18.14 6.65 -4.60
N ARG A 146 -17.56 5.93 -3.64
CA ARG A 146 -17.71 4.48 -3.45
C ARG A 146 -19.16 4.00 -3.60
N GLY A 147 -19.36 2.96 -4.39
CA GLY A 147 -20.67 2.38 -4.71
C GLY A 147 -21.42 3.13 -5.82
N GLY A 148 -21.05 4.38 -6.10
CA GLY A 148 -21.60 5.17 -7.20
C GLY A 148 -21.09 4.73 -8.57
N TRP A 149 -21.78 5.24 -9.59
CA TRP A 149 -21.49 5.00 -10.99
C TRP A 149 -20.92 6.26 -11.65
N ALA A 150 -20.04 6.08 -12.63
CA ALA A 150 -19.56 7.16 -13.48
C ALA A 150 -19.34 6.67 -14.92
N GLU A 151 -19.35 7.62 -15.85
CA GLU A 151 -18.90 7.43 -17.22
C GLU A 151 -17.68 8.30 -17.44
N VAL A 152 -16.57 7.69 -17.86
CA VAL A 152 -15.26 8.36 -17.99
C VAL A 152 -14.68 8.17 -19.38
N GLY A 153 -13.76 9.06 -19.77
CA GLY A 153 -13.00 8.94 -21.01
C GLY A 153 -11.69 8.18 -20.82
N ILE A 154 -10.99 7.91 -21.93
CA ILE A 154 -9.73 7.16 -21.89
C ILE A 154 -8.64 7.85 -21.06
N ALA A 155 -8.55 9.18 -21.15
CA ALA A 155 -7.55 9.99 -20.44
C ALA A 155 -7.68 9.93 -18.91
N ASP A 156 -8.85 9.50 -18.41
CA ASP A 156 -9.15 9.38 -16.99
C ASP A 156 -8.85 7.97 -16.45
N VAL A 157 -8.55 7.00 -17.32
CA VAL A 157 -8.43 5.58 -16.98
C VAL A 157 -6.98 5.14 -16.99
N THR A 158 -6.58 4.50 -15.90
CA THR A 158 -5.36 3.70 -15.82
C THR A 158 -5.70 2.25 -15.48
N CYS A 159 -4.96 1.31 -16.07
CA CYS A 159 -5.08 -0.10 -15.81
C CYS A 159 -4.22 -0.50 -14.61
N VAL A 160 -4.87 -1.10 -13.61
CA VAL A 160 -4.18 -1.72 -12.49
C VAL A 160 -3.43 -2.94 -13.00
N GLN A 161 -2.14 -3.04 -12.67
CA GLN A 161 -1.35 -4.20 -13.02
C GLN A 161 -1.65 -5.33 -12.04
N ASP A 162 -2.28 -6.42 -12.50
CA ASP A 162 -2.66 -7.59 -11.67
C ASP A 162 -1.45 -8.45 -11.22
N SER A 163 -0.22 -7.96 -11.35
CA SER A 163 0.97 -8.66 -10.86
C SER A 163 1.04 -8.59 -9.34
N SER A 164 0.43 -9.58 -8.69
CA SER A 164 0.59 -9.86 -7.27
C SER A 164 1.75 -10.85 -7.04
N PRO A 165 2.57 -10.67 -5.98
CA PRO A 165 2.66 -9.53 -5.05
C PRO A 165 3.60 -8.41 -5.55
N VAL A 166 3.47 -7.21 -4.98
CA VAL A 166 4.53 -6.17 -5.09
C VAL A 166 5.84 -6.72 -4.56
N HIS A 167 6.87 -6.67 -5.40
CA HIS A 167 8.24 -6.99 -5.06
C HIS A 167 9.08 -5.72 -4.92
N ASP A 168 8.96 -5.08 -3.76
CA ASP A 168 9.84 -3.99 -3.34
C ASP A 168 10.71 -4.46 -2.17
N PRO A 169 12.06 -4.36 -2.26
CA PRO A 169 12.96 -4.84 -1.21
C PRO A 169 12.76 -4.14 0.14
N VAL A 170 12.50 -2.82 0.14
CA VAL A 170 12.34 -2.03 1.37
C VAL A 170 11.03 -2.41 2.06
N LEU A 171 9.94 -2.53 1.29
CA LEU A 171 8.66 -3.00 1.81
C LEU A 171 8.79 -4.43 2.36
N THR A 172 9.47 -5.32 1.64
CA THR A 172 9.65 -6.72 2.05
C THR A 172 10.43 -6.80 3.36
N GLU A 173 11.55 -6.09 3.46
CA GLU A 173 12.37 -6.03 4.68
C GLU A 173 11.56 -5.54 5.89
N PHE A 174 10.77 -4.46 5.71
CA PHE A 174 9.90 -3.93 6.75
C PHE A 174 8.87 -4.96 7.23
N LEU A 175 8.08 -5.52 6.29
CA LEU A 175 7.00 -6.46 6.62
C LEU A 175 7.53 -7.75 7.25
N ASP A 176 8.69 -8.25 6.81
CA ASP A 176 9.34 -9.42 7.38
C ASP A 176 9.83 -9.14 8.81
N SER A 177 10.37 -7.95 9.08
CA SER A 177 10.78 -7.52 10.42
C SER A 177 9.59 -7.49 11.39
N VAL A 178 8.47 -6.89 10.98
CA VAL A 178 7.22 -6.87 11.74
C VAL A 178 6.71 -8.30 11.97
N THR A 179 6.71 -9.14 10.94
CA THR A 179 6.19 -10.51 11.02
C THR A 179 6.99 -11.39 11.99
N LYS A 180 8.32 -11.22 12.04
CA LYS A 180 9.18 -11.95 12.99
C LYS A 180 8.85 -11.64 14.46
N SER A 181 8.35 -10.43 14.74
CA SER A 181 7.98 -10.04 16.10
C SER A 181 6.83 -10.87 16.68
N PHE A 182 5.94 -11.41 15.83
CA PHE A 182 4.85 -12.28 16.28
C PHE A 182 5.33 -13.62 16.86
N GLY A 183 6.49 -14.12 16.41
CA GLY A 183 7.03 -15.42 16.83
C GLY A 183 8.01 -15.34 18.01
N SER A 184 8.46 -14.14 18.39
CA SER A 184 9.46 -13.97 19.45
C SER A 184 8.88 -13.91 20.87
N GLY A 185 7.55 -14.04 21.02
CA GLY A 185 6.84 -13.85 22.29
C GLY A 185 6.73 -15.07 23.21
N ASP A 186 7.25 -16.25 22.84
CA ASP A 186 6.99 -17.51 23.58
C ASP A 186 8.25 -18.23 24.11
N ALA A 187 9.43 -17.61 24.04
CA ALA A 187 10.71 -18.27 24.39
C ALA A 187 11.39 -17.75 25.67
N THR A 188 10.73 -16.94 26.50
CA THR A 188 11.30 -16.44 27.77
C THR A 188 10.27 -16.47 28.91
N ALA A 189 9.74 -17.65 29.21
CA ALA A 189 9.03 -17.92 30.47
C ALA A 189 9.17 -19.39 30.90
N ALA A 190 10.37 -19.97 30.84
CA ALA A 190 10.63 -21.26 31.46
C ALA A 190 12.12 -21.43 31.81
N SER A 191 12.60 -20.71 32.82
CA SER A 191 13.62 -21.27 33.71
C SER A 191 13.78 -20.40 34.95
N SER A 192 13.09 -20.78 36.02
CA SER A 192 13.51 -20.61 37.41
C SER A 192 12.42 -21.18 38.30
N GLN A 193 12.58 -22.44 38.71
CA GLN A 193 12.40 -22.94 40.09
C GLN A 193 12.10 -24.44 40.11
N ALA A 194 13.15 -25.21 40.41
CA ALA A 194 13.10 -26.49 41.12
C ALA A 194 14.53 -26.72 41.65
N ALA A 195 14.83 -27.09 42.89
CA ALA A 195 14.08 -27.22 44.13
C ALA A 195 15.14 -27.13 45.25
N GLY A 196 14.83 -26.49 46.38
CA GLY A 196 15.76 -26.34 47.50
C GLY A 196 15.03 -26.41 48.84
N VAL A 197 15.06 -27.61 49.42
CA VAL A 197 14.65 -28.12 50.74
C VAL A 197 14.54 -27.10 51.89
N THR A 198 13.50 -27.25 52.73
CA THR A 198 13.40 -27.10 54.21
C THR A 198 11.93 -26.75 54.57
N SER A 199 11.24 -27.16 55.65
CA SER A 199 11.47 -27.98 56.84
C SER A 199 10.08 -28.37 57.40
N ALA A 200 9.98 -29.49 58.13
CA ALA A 200 8.80 -29.88 58.90
C ALA A 200 8.71 -29.12 60.25
N PRO A 201 7.51 -29.07 60.87
CA PRO A 201 7.48 -29.32 62.32
C PRO A 201 6.28 -30.16 62.80
N GLY A 202 6.56 -30.96 63.85
CA GLY A 202 5.69 -31.30 65.00
C GLY A 202 4.41 -32.12 64.74
N GLY A 203 4.06 -33.15 65.51
CA GLY A 203 4.55 -33.67 66.78
C GLY A 203 3.51 -34.68 67.32
N GLY A 204 3.89 -35.50 68.30
CA GLY A 204 2.94 -36.32 69.06
C GLY A 204 3.45 -37.71 69.44
N GLU A 205 4.32 -37.78 70.43
CA GLU A 205 4.57 -38.99 71.22
C GLU A 205 3.41 -39.26 72.19
N GLY A 206 3.13 -40.53 72.46
CA GLY A 206 2.24 -40.93 73.55
C GLY A 206 1.84 -42.40 73.52
N ARG A 207 2.70 -43.27 74.04
CA ARG A 207 2.56 -44.73 74.10
C ARG A 207 1.84 -45.16 75.39
N SER A 208 0.82 -46.02 75.30
CA SER A 208 0.64 -47.25 76.12
C SER A 208 -0.81 -47.78 76.10
N ALA A 209 -0.92 -49.10 75.93
CA ALA A 209 -2.11 -49.94 76.17
C ALA A 209 -2.02 -50.56 77.60
N PRO A 210 -2.84 -51.56 78.02
CA PRO A 210 -4.27 -51.86 77.83
C PRO A 210 -5.02 -52.03 79.20
N VAL A 211 -6.28 -52.53 79.11
CA VAL A 211 -7.26 -53.03 80.09
C VAL A 211 -8.48 -52.12 80.24
#